data_AF-A0ABD0VA01-F1
#
_entry.id   AF-A0ABD0VA01-F1
#
_cell.length_a   1.000
_cell.length_b   1.000
_cell.length_c   1.000
_cell.angle_alpha   90.00
_cell.angle_beta   90.00
_cell.angle_gamma   90.00
#
_symmetry.space_group_name_H-M   'P 1'
#
loop_
_entity.id
_entity.type
_entity.pdbx_description
1 polymer ?
#
loop_
_entity_poly.entity_id
_entity_poly.type
_entity_poly.pdbx_seq_one_letter_code
_entity_poly.pdbx_strand_id
1 'polypeptide(L)'
;MGDPTGNDNRPTAAGPAIFQGTDYSTFRTTVALTLWLGAIHFNAALIIASLLLLPARIAALVFAVQLLFMVIPLNDKNKLGRKLSRFICKYAVGYFPLTLHVEDIEAFDPNQAYGE
;
A
#
# COMPACT_ATOMS: atom_id res chain seq x y z
N MET A 1 33.04 35.70 37.48
CA MET A 1 31.58 35.74 37.67
C MET A 1 30.96 35.91 36.29
N GLY A 2 30.62 34.79 35.65
CA GLY A 2 29.93 34.71 34.36
C GLY A 2 28.83 33.67 34.52
N ASP A 3 27.68 33.98 33.94
CA ASP A 3 26.37 33.35 34.12
C ASP A 3 26.36 31.81 33.91
N PRO A 4 25.83 30.99 34.85
CA PRO A 4 25.75 29.53 34.73
C PRO A 4 24.48 29.03 34.02
N THR A 5 23.64 29.91 33.45
CA THR A 5 22.39 29.49 32.82
C THR A 5 22.58 29.06 31.36
N GLY A 6 23.25 27.91 31.19
CA GLY A 6 23.09 27.08 30.00
C GLY A 6 21.67 26.53 29.94
N ASN A 7 20.74 27.34 29.44
CA ASN A 7 19.43 26.90 29.00
C ASN A 7 19.56 26.49 27.53
N ASP A 8 19.98 25.25 27.30
CA ASP A 8 19.81 24.57 26.02
C ASP A 8 18.47 23.84 25.98
N ASN A 9 17.36 24.58 26.05
CA ASN A 9 16.02 24.09 25.68
C ASN A 9 15.91 23.82 24.17
N ARG A 10 16.87 23.11 23.57
CA ARG A 10 16.61 22.37 22.34
C ARG A 10 15.72 21.19 22.76
N PRO A 11 14.49 21.07 22.23
CA PRO A 11 13.73 19.85 22.46
C PRO A 11 14.57 18.72 21.88
N THR A 12 15.20 17.91 22.74
CA THR A 12 15.75 16.62 22.35
C THR A 12 14.55 15.76 21.95
N ALA A 13 14.20 15.84 20.67
CA ALA A 13 13.31 14.91 19.99
C ALA A 13 14.04 13.56 19.85
N ALA A 14 14.33 12.90 20.97
CA ALA A 14 15.02 11.61 21.02
C ALA A 14 14.09 10.53 21.60
N GLY A 15 12.79 10.63 21.30
CA GLY A 15 11.80 9.61 21.62
C GLY A 15 11.24 9.02 20.33
N PRO A 16 10.92 7.71 20.28
CA PRO A 16 10.40 7.08 19.08
C PRO A 16 9.12 7.79 18.60
N ALA A 17 9.11 8.23 17.35
CA ALA A 17 7.92 8.77 16.72
C ALA A 17 6.93 7.63 16.47
N ILE A 18 5.78 7.68 17.15
CA ILE A 18 4.72 6.68 16.99
C ILE A 18 3.75 7.17 15.92
N PHE A 19 3.82 6.59 14.73
CA PHE A 19 2.80 6.80 13.71
C PHE A 19 1.68 5.80 13.93
N GLN A 20 0.56 6.27 14.46
CA GLN A 20 -0.67 5.50 14.50
C GLN A 20 -1.39 5.61 13.16
N GLY A 21 -1.86 4.47 12.65
CA GLY A 21 -2.73 4.42 11.48
C GLY A 21 -3.88 5.40 11.62
N THR A 22 -4.03 6.29 10.64
CA THR A 22 -5.05 7.34 10.66
C THR A 22 -6.44 6.70 10.64
N ASP A 23 -7.36 7.21 11.48
CA ASP A 23 -8.78 6.86 11.42
C ASP A 23 -9.36 7.33 10.07
N TYR A 24 -9.40 6.42 9.11
CA TYR A 24 -9.98 6.67 7.80
C TYR A 24 -11.45 6.26 7.79
N SER A 25 -12.26 7.02 7.04
CA SER A 25 -13.69 6.72 6.85
C SER A 25 -13.90 5.26 6.41
N THR A 26 -14.72 4.53 7.17
CA THR A 26 -15.05 3.12 6.93
C THR A 26 -15.47 2.87 5.49
N PHE A 27 -16.26 3.76 4.90
CA PHE A 27 -16.68 3.63 3.50
C PHE A 27 -15.49 3.62 2.52
N ARG A 28 -14.52 4.53 2.70
CA ARG A 28 -13.33 4.60 1.82
C ARG A 28 -12.43 3.39 2.01
N THR A 29 -12.25 2.95 3.25
CA THR A 29 -11.53 1.72 3.59
C THR A 29 -12.19 0.51 2.93
N THR A 30 -13.52 0.35 3.04
CA THR A 30 -14.28 -0.73 2.40
C THR A 30 -14.13 -0.69 0.88
N VAL A 31 -14.25 0.49 0.25
CA VAL A 31 -14.05 0.62 -1.20
C VAL A 31 -12.63 0.21 -1.60
N ALA A 32 -11.61 0.65 -0.85
CA ALA A 32 -10.22 0.30 -1.12
C ALA A 32 -9.95 -1.21 -1.00
N LEU A 33 -10.50 -1.86 0.04
CA LEU A 33 -10.38 -3.31 0.20
C LEU A 33 -11.12 -4.08 -0.88
N THR A 34 -12.33 -3.66 -1.26
CA THR A 34 -13.08 -4.28 -2.35
C THR A 34 -12.32 -4.17 -3.67
N LEU A 35 -11.71 -3.01 -3.95
CA LEU A 35 -10.88 -2.84 -5.14
C LEU A 35 -9.62 -3.70 -5.11
N TRP A 36 -9.00 -3.87 -3.93
CA TRP A 36 -7.80 -4.67 -3.80
C TRP A 36 -8.09 -6.17 -3.68
N LEU A 37 -8.66 -6.61 -2.56
CA LEU A 37 -8.95 -8.01 -2.30
C LEU A 37 -10.02 -8.52 -3.25
N GLY A 38 -11.08 -7.74 -3.52
CA GLY A 38 -12.15 -8.17 -4.42
C GLY A 38 -11.64 -8.46 -5.84
N ALA A 39 -10.68 -7.68 -6.35
CA ALA A 39 -10.05 -7.97 -7.65
C ALA A 39 -9.25 -9.28 -7.63
N ILE A 40 -8.52 -9.58 -6.56
CA ILE A 40 -7.80 -10.86 -6.41
C ILE A 40 -8.79 -12.03 -6.39
N HIS A 41 -9.83 -11.95 -5.56
CA HIS A 41 -10.85 -12.99 -5.45
C HIS A 41 -11.63 -13.16 -6.76
N PHE A 42 -11.90 -12.07 -7.48
CA PHE A 42 -12.57 -12.12 -8.78
C PHE A 42 -11.76 -12.90 -9.82
N ASN A 43 -10.44 -12.72 -9.88
CA ASN A 43 -9.58 -13.51 -10.77
C ASN A 43 -9.64 -15.01 -10.42
N ALA A 44 -9.58 -15.38 -9.14
CA ALA A 44 -9.70 -16.77 -8.71
C ALA A 44 -11.09 -17.35 -9.04
N ALA A 45 -12.16 -16.59 -8.79
CA ALA A 45 -13.52 -16.97 -9.12
C ALA A 45 -13.71 -17.16 -10.63
N LEU A 46 -13.11 -16.32 -11.46
CA LEU A 46 -13.12 -16.49 -12.92
C LEU A 46 -12.46 -17.81 -13.34
N ILE A 47 -11.32 -18.15 -12.76
CA ILE A 47 -10.64 -19.43 -13.04
C ILE A 47 -11.56 -20.59 -12.65
N ILE A 48 -12.08 -20.61 -11.43
CA ILE A 48 -12.97 -21.67 -10.94
C ILE A 48 -14.23 -21.78 -11.81
N ALA A 49 -14.91 -20.66 -12.07
CA ALA A 49 -16.10 -20.62 -12.91
C ALA A 49 -15.81 -21.12 -14.32
N SER A 50 -14.66 -20.75 -14.91
CA SER A 50 -14.27 -21.22 -16.24
C SER A 50 -14.10 -22.73 -16.30
N LEU A 51 -13.54 -23.35 -15.25
CA LEU A 51 -13.34 -24.80 -15.17
C LEU A 51 -14.66 -25.56 -14.98
N LEU A 52 -15.64 -24.96 -14.29
CA LEU A 52 -16.92 -25.59 -14.01
C LEU A 52 -17.95 -25.40 -15.14
N LEU A 53 -17.93 -24.24 -15.82
CA LEU A 53 -18.99 -23.83 -16.73
C LEU A 53 -18.61 -23.90 -18.21
N LEU A 54 -17.31 -23.89 -18.54
CA LEU A 54 -16.85 -23.74 -19.93
C LEU A 54 -16.13 -25.00 -20.44
N PRO A 55 -16.15 -25.27 -21.76
CA PRO A 55 -15.33 -26.31 -22.36
C PRO A 55 -13.83 -26.05 -22.11
N ALA A 56 -13.05 -27.13 -21.97
CA ALA A 56 -11.63 -27.06 -21.62
C ALA A 56 -10.80 -26.09 -22.49
N ARG A 57 -11.10 -26.00 -23.79
CA ARG A 57 -10.43 -25.06 -24.70
C ARG A 57 -10.65 -23.60 -24.32
N ILE A 58 -11.88 -23.23 -23.92
CA ILE A 58 -12.23 -21.86 -23.53
C ILE A 58 -11.64 -21.57 -22.15
N ALA A 59 -11.73 -22.51 -21.20
CA ALA A 59 -11.12 -22.38 -19.88
C ALA A 59 -9.59 -22.16 -19.98
N ALA A 60 -8.92 -22.89 -20.87
CA ALA A 60 -7.49 -22.68 -21.16
C ALA A 60 -7.19 -21.27 -21.70
N LEU A 61 -8.07 -20.72 -22.55
CA LEU A 61 -7.94 -19.33 -23.02
C LEU A 61 -8.11 -18.32 -21.89
N VAL A 62 -9.09 -18.52 -20.99
CA VAL A 62 -9.27 -17.66 -19.80
C VAL A 62 -7.99 -17.66 -18.96
N PHE A 63 -7.42 -18.84 -18.70
CA PHE A 63 -6.17 -18.95 -17.95
C PHE A 63 -4.99 -18.27 -18.67
N ALA A 64 -4.86 -18.48 -19.99
CA ALA A 64 -3.81 -17.87 -20.80
C ALA A 64 -3.90 -16.33 -20.82
N VAL A 65 -5.11 -15.76 -20.89
CA VAL A 65 -5.33 -14.31 -20.84
C VAL A 65 -4.93 -13.74 -19.48
N GLN A 66 -5.26 -14.42 -18.38
CA GLN A 66 -4.85 -13.99 -17.05
C GLN A 66 -3.33 -14.01 -16.87
N LEU A 67 -2.66 -15.06 -17.36
CA LEU A 67 -1.19 -15.14 -17.35
C LEU A 67 -0.56 -14.06 -18.24
N LEU A 68 -1.16 -13.77 -19.40
CA LEU A 68 -0.71 -12.70 -20.26
C LEU A 68 -0.74 -11.34 -19.53
N PHE A 69 -1.81 -11.04 -18.80
CA PHE A 69 -1.87 -9.81 -18.00
C PHE A 69 -0.85 -9.77 -16.85
N MET A 70 -0.38 -10.92 -16.36
CA MET A 70 0.67 -10.98 -15.34
C MET A 70 2.05 -10.60 -15.91
N VAL A 71 2.33 -10.95 -17.17
CA VAL A 71 3.64 -10.68 -17.80
C VAL A 71 3.69 -9.35 -18.56
N ILE A 72 2.53 -8.78 -18.91
CA ILE A 72 2.48 -7.46 -19.55
C ILE A 72 2.99 -6.41 -18.55
N PRO A 73 4.02 -5.62 -18.92
CA PRO A 73 4.55 -4.61 -18.03
C PRO A 73 3.51 -3.53 -17.76
N LEU A 74 3.37 -3.15 -16.50
CA LEU A 74 2.49 -2.08 -16.09
C LEU A 74 3.12 -0.72 -16.40
N ASN A 75 2.35 0.19 -16.98
CA ASN A 75 2.78 1.56 -17.21
C ASN A 75 2.66 2.38 -15.91
N ASP A 76 3.76 2.51 -15.19
CA ASP A 76 3.93 3.27 -13.95
C ASP A 76 3.69 4.78 -14.14
N LYS A 77 3.83 5.29 -15.37
CA LYS A 77 3.59 6.69 -15.72
C LYS A 77 2.10 7.02 -15.86
N ASN A 78 1.23 6.01 -15.92
CA ASN A 78 -0.21 6.20 -16.02
C ASN A 78 -0.77 6.97 -14.79
N LYS A 79 -1.33 8.15 -15.05
CA LYS A 79 -1.92 9.01 -14.01
C LYS A 79 -3.07 8.32 -13.28
N LEU A 80 -3.90 7.54 -13.97
CA LEU A 80 -5.03 6.84 -13.37
C LEU A 80 -4.58 5.69 -12.48
N GLY A 81 -3.70 4.82 -12.98
CA GLY A 81 -3.14 3.71 -12.20
C GLY A 81 -2.45 4.20 -10.92
N ARG A 82 -1.69 5.29 -11.01
CA ARG A 82 -1.02 5.91 -9.85
C ARG A 82 -1.99 6.57 -8.86
N LYS A 83 -3.11 7.13 -9.33
CA LYS A 83 -4.17 7.64 -8.43
C LYS A 83 -4.88 6.48 -7.72
N LEU A 84 -5.18 5.41 -8.45
CA LEU A 84 -5.83 4.22 -7.92
C LEU A 84 -4.95 3.51 -6.89
N SER A 85 -3.67 3.28 -7.19
CA SER A 85 -2.73 2.65 -6.26
C SER A 85 -2.57 3.48 -4.98
N ARG A 86 -2.39 4.79 -5.10
CA ARG A 86 -2.34 5.70 -3.94
C ARG A 86 -3.62 5.67 -3.12
N PHE A 87 -4.78 5.61 -3.77
CA PHE A 87 -6.06 5.49 -3.07
C PHE A 87 -6.11 4.18 -2.28
N ILE A 88 -5.83 3.05 -2.93
CA ILE A 88 -5.84 1.73 -2.28
C ILE A 88 -4.86 1.70 -1.11
N CYS A 89 -3.59 2.03 -1.33
CA CYS A 89 -2.57 2.00 -0.29
C CYS A 89 -2.87 2.95 0.87
N LYS A 90 -3.43 4.13 0.60
CA LYS A 90 -3.80 5.10 1.65
C LYS A 90 -4.91 4.57 2.54
N TYR A 91 -5.96 3.99 1.97
CA TYR A 91 -7.16 3.63 2.72
C TYR A 91 -7.17 2.17 3.20
N ALA A 92 -6.37 1.28 2.62
CA ALA A 92 -6.22 -0.10 3.10
C ALA A 92 -5.61 -0.18 4.51
N VAL A 93 -4.71 0.75 4.84
CA VAL A 93 -4.12 0.88 6.20
C VAL A 93 -5.19 1.22 7.25
N GLY A 94 -6.34 1.79 6.87
CA GLY A 94 -7.45 2.00 7.81
C GLY A 94 -8.12 0.70 8.27
N TYR A 95 -7.87 -0.43 7.62
CA TYR A 95 -8.40 -1.74 8.02
C TYR A 95 -7.43 -2.52 8.91
N PHE A 96 -6.14 -2.42 8.62
CA PHE A 96 -5.09 -3.03 9.42
C PHE A 96 -4.49 -1.97 10.34
N PRO A 97 -4.81 -1.95 11.65
CA PRO A 97 -4.22 -0.98 12.56
C PRO A 97 -2.70 -1.19 12.59
N LEU A 98 -1.98 -0.33 11.89
CA LEU A 98 -0.52 -0.32 11.85
C LEU A 98 -0.03 0.76 12.81
N THR A 99 0.77 0.35 13.79
CA THR A 99 1.55 1.23 14.65
C THR A 99 3.00 1.15 14.21
N LEU A 100 3.51 2.19 13.55
CA LEU A 100 4.92 2.25 13.17
C LEU A 100 5.67 3.04 14.23
N HIS A 101 6.56 2.35 14.94
CA HIS A 101 7.53 2.98 15.83
C HIS A 101 8.75 3.34 14.99
N VAL A 102 8.98 4.63 14.76
CA VAL A 102 10.15 5.12 14.06
C VAL A 102 11.14 5.62 15.10
N GLU A 103 12.27 4.93 15.24
CA GLU A 103 13.30 5.24 16.24
C GLU A 103 14.02 6.56 15.92
N ASP A 104 14.24 6.86 14.63
CA ASP A 104 14.78 8.13 14.16
C ASP A 104 14.14 8.52 12.83
N ILE A 105 13.22 9.48 12.86
CA ILE A 105 12.54 9.96 11.65
C ILE A 105 13.45 10.87 10.82
N GLU A 106 14.46 11.48 11.44
CA GLU A 106 15.40 12.40 10.78
C GLU A 106 16.47 11.64 9.98
N ALA A 107 16.66 10.35 10.27
CA ALA A 107 17.50 9.46 9.47
C ALA A 107 16.98 9.23 8.04
N PHE A 108 15.72 9.57 7.75
CA PHE A 108 15.13 9.41 6.41
C PHE A 108 15.10 10.75 5.64
N ASP A 109 16.15 11.04 4.87
CA ASP A 109 16.11 11.91 3.70
C ASP A 109 15.14 11.39 2.62
N PRO A 110 14.06 12.12 2.29
CA PRO A 110 13.09 11.74 1.26
C PRO A 110 13.62 11.88 -0.17
N ASN A 111 14.78 12.52 -0.39
CA ASN A 111 15.39 12.73 -1.70
C ASN A 111 16.43 11.68 -2.07
N GLN A 112 16.73 10.73 -1.18
CA GLN A 112 17.68 9.66 -1.44
C GLN A 112 16.99 8.29 -1.45
N ALA A 113 17.46 7.39 -2.32
CA ALA A 113 17.08 5.99 -2.26
C ALA A 113 17.97 5.28 -1.24
N TYR A 114 17.37 4.59 -0.27
CA TYR A 114 18.08 3.74 0.68
C TYR A 114 18.30 2.37 0.05
N GLY A 115 19.44 2.19 -0.62
CA GLY A 115 19.83 0.91 -1.19
C GLY A 115 21.27 0.92 -1.70
N GLU A 116 22.07 0.01 -1.16
CA GLU A 116 23.15 -0.69 -1.88
C GLU A 116 22.58 -2.04 -2.34
#